data_AF-A0A1W0WTA9-F1
#
_entry.id   AF-A0A1W0WTA9-F1
#
_cell.length_a   1.000
_cell.length_b   1.000
_cell.length_c   1.000
_cell.angle_alpha   90.00
_cell.angle_beta   90.00
_cell.angle_gamma   90.00
#
_symmetry.space_group_name_H-M   'P 1'
#
loop_
_entity.id
_entity.type
_entity.pdbx_description
1 polymer ?
#
loop_
_entity_poly.entity_id
_entity_poly.type
_entity_poly.pdbx_seq_one_letter_code
_entity_poly.pdbx_strand_id
1 'polypeptide(L)'
;MSLTDLFAQEVAAKKWVAFWGVRGGRFNCSTFTYDVGYFHGEPGSDVLVATRPQPPYIIRESFLVPSCGFVTPNSTFGQNVVMRPTWSGLWVFALHHICSTLRIRCKLLQSTIVGDGDIGSLIGGNPILNDVMIGAARVGLSTSLLTPSRVTSDNYSLISSPKNQTYSILINKQFLTRTTVSFDAILLRSLGTDALLYIAVSVFLLLTITHFAKHLLTQRITSKIKFLWDYVRTLFMSVPVITGDLGRARTRSSPPSTTVCIAVFLYLIVVFQTIFVAVFPAELTMSYGHAVPFSTVSEVLDSDFEVHGGDAIKEFLLNSRDPTVRALGERVQTWHDGSSLYEYMAVQGADVSYKRAFLVHEDGFWEVADVSCDFVEAVTAIQTVSVGIFWFRKRDTHFKNFTKLFELLSYTGIVSFDFQYFSQYGPMKLRENNKIAQLCVPRPVEMRRARGKRALGPEDFEVPYIFFGVGSAVSLVILCAEKMIQSVSRKLGMKPG
;
A
#
# COMPACT_ATOMS: atom_id res chain seq x y z
N MET A 1 -16.11 -28.57 -26.16
CA MET A 1 -15.80 -28.91 -24.75
C MET A 1 -15.92 -30.41 -24.60
N SER A 2 -14.90 -31.07 -24.06
CA SER A 2 -14.87 -32.54 -23.93
C SER A 2 -15.72 -33.00 -22.73
N LEU A 3 -16.15 -34.27 -22.73
CA LEU A 3 -16.81 -34.90 -21.57
C LEU A 3 -15.95 -34.81 -20.30
N THR A 4 -14.63 -34.96 -20.45
CA THR A 4 -13.66 -34.81 -19.37
C THR A 4 -13.66 -33.40 -18.77
N ASP A 5 -13.83 -32.36 -19.59
CA ASP A 5 -13.92 -30.98 -19.10
C ASP A 5 -15.21 -30.76 -18.29
N LEU A 6 -16.33 -31.36 -18.72
CA LEU A 6 -17.61 -31.26 -18.01
C LEU A 6 -17.55 -31.99 -16.65
N PHE A 7 -16.95 -33.17 -16.59
CA PHE A 7 -16.73 -33.87 -15.32
C PHE A 7 -15.80 -33.08 -14.40
N ALA A 8 -14.74 -32.47 -14.93
CA ALA A 8 -13.86 -31.61 -14.14
C ALA A 8 -14.62 -30.39 -13.57
N GLN A 9 -15.49 -29.76 -14.38
CA GLN A 9 -16.35 -28.65 -13.96
C GLN A 9 -17.36 -29.07 -12.88
N GLU A 10 -17.98 -30.25 -13.00
CA GLU A 10 -18.89 -30.77 -11.98
C GLU A 10 -18.18 -31.06 -10.66
N VAL A 11 -16.97 -31.64 -10.70
CA VAL A 11 -16.14 -31.88 -9.52
C VAL A 11 -15.71 -30.55 -8.89
N ALA A 12 -15.33 -29.56 -9.71
CA ALA A 12 -15.01 -28.21 -9.26
C ALA A 12 -16.21 -27.55 -8.58
N ALA A 13 -17.40 -27.66 -9.18
CA ALA A 13 -18.65 -27.15 -8.61
C ALA A 13 -18.96 -27.79 -7.25
N LYS A 14 -18.83 -29.11 -7.13
CA LYS A 14 -19.05 -29.83 -5.86
C LYS A 14 -18.06 -29.40 -4.78
N LYS A 15 -16.77 -29.27 -5.13
CA LYS A 15 -15.74 -28.78 -4.20
C LYS A 15 -16.05 -27.34 -3.78
N TRP A 16 -16.36 -26.47 -4.73
CA TRP A 16 -16.69 -25.09 -4.45
C TRP A 16 -17.93 -24.98 -3.55
N VAL A 17 -18.98 -25.75 -3.81
CA VAL A 17 -20.19 -25.78 -2.95
C VAL A 17 -19.88 -26.36 -1.57
N ALA A 18 -18.95 -27.30 -1.45
CA ALA A 18 -18.56 -27.85 -0.15
C ALA A 18 -17.80 -26.84 0.73
N PHE A 19 -16.94 -26.01 0.13
CA PHE A 19 -16.17 -24.98 0.84
C PHE A 19 -16.93 -23.67 1.00
N TRP A 20 -17.63 -23.25 -0.05
CA TRP A 20 -18.23 -21.94 -0.19
C TRP A 20 -19.75 -21.99 -0.36
N GLY A 21 -20.35 -23.11 -0.74
CA GLY A 21 -21.81 -23.16 -0.91
C GLY A 21 -22.57 -23.07 0.42
N VAL A 22 -23.75 -22.44 0.37
CA VAL A 22 -24.68 -22.53 1.50
C VAL A 22 -25.25 -23.95 1.54
N ARG A 23 -25.04 -24.67 2.65
CA ARG A 23 -25.56 -26.03 2.83
C ARG A 23 -27.07 -26.05 2.62
N GLY A 24 -27.53 -26.93 1.73
CA GLY A 24 -28.94 -27.05 1.37
C GLY A 24 -29.43 -26.09 0.28
N GLY A 25 -28.64 -25.09 -0.15
CA GLY A 25 -28.96 -24.29 -1.34
C GLY A 25 -28.90 -25.14 -2.61
N ARG A 26 -29.86 -24.94 -3.53
CA ARG A 26 -29.91 -25.70 -4.79
C ARG A 26 -30.39 -24.83 -5.95
N PHE A 27 -29.79 -25.04 -7.11
CA PHE A 27 -30.28 -24.42 -8.33
C PHE A 27 -31.57 -25.10 -8.79
N ASN A 28 -32.59 -24.29 -9.01
CA ASN A 28 -33.89 -24.71 -9.45
C ASN A 28 -34.01 -24.56 -10.97
N CYS A 29 -34.09 -25.71 -11.63
CA CYS A 29 -34.16 -25.85 -13.06
C CYS A 29 -35.45 -25.31 -13.69
N SER A 30 -36.57 -25.29 -12.97
CA SER A 30 -37.84 -24.80 -13.53
C SER A 30 -37.91 -23.28 -13.56
N THR A 31 -37.27 -22.62 -12.59
CA THR A 31 -37.32 -21.15 -12.43
C THR A 31 -36.01 -20.46 -12.81
N PHE A 32 -34.95 -21.23 -13.12
CA PHE A 32 -33.60 -20.72 -13.36
C PHE A 32 -33.05 -19.85 -12.22
N THR A 33 -33.45 -20.16 -10.99
CA THR A 33 -33.04 -19.45 -9.77
C THR A 33 -32.15 -20.31 -8.89
N TYR A 34 -31.35 -19.69 -8.04
CA TYR A 34 -30.71 -20.41 -6.94
C TYR A 34 -31.59 -20.25 -5.70
N ASP A 35 -32.11 -21.36 -5.20
CA ASP A 35 -33.09 -21.38 -4.13
C ASP A 35 -32.40 -21.74 -2.80
N VAL A 36 -32.76 -21.03 -1.73
CA VAL A 36 -32.31 -21.26 -0.36
C VAL A 36 -33.51 -21.28 0.61
N GLY A 37 -33.29 -21.75 1.85
CA GLY A 37 -34.34 -21.84 2.86
C GLY A 37 -35.07 -23.18 2.86
N TYR A 38 -36.39 -23.16 3.06
CA TYR A 38 -37.21 -24.35 3.23
C TYR A 38 -37.88 -24.79 1.93
N PHE A 39 -37.61 -26.02 1.49
CA PHE A 39 -38.09 -26.51 0.19
C PHE A 39 -39.43 -27.23 0.22
N HIS A 40 -39.94 -27.59 1.39
CA HIS A 40 -41.21 -28.31 1.53
C HIS A 40 -42.37 -27.37 1.92
N GLY A 41 -42.23 -26.08 1.65
CA GLY A 41 -43.26 -25.08 1.93
C GLY A 41 -44.50 -25.23 1.06
N GLU A 42 -45.59 -24.61 1.50
CA GLU A 42 -46.84 -24.56 0.75
C GLU A 42 -46.65 -23.84 -0.60
N PRO A 43 -47.37 -24.25 -1.66
CA PRO A 43 -47.37 -23.53 -2.94
C PRO A 43 -47.72 -22.05 -2.72
N GLY A 44 -46.86 -21.13 -3.17
CA GLY A 44 -47.05 -19.68 -2.97
C GLY A 44 -46.25 -19.07 -1.81
N SER A 45 -45.49 -19.86 -1.05
CA SER A 45 -44.56 -19.38 0.00
C SER A 45 -43.19 -18.93 -0.51
N ASP A 46 -43.04 -18.78 -1.84
CA ASP A 46 -41.78 -18.41 -2.47
C ASP A 46 -41.57 -16.89 -2.39
N VAL A 47 -40.39 -16.48 -1.91
CA VAL A 47 -39.98 -15.08 -1.82
C VAL A 47 -38.86 -14.82 -2.85
N LEU A 48 -39.08 -13.87 -3.74
CA LEU A 48 -38.07 -13.43 -4.71
C LEU A 48 -37.10 -12.45 -4.06
N VAL A 49 -35.80 -12.73 -4.21
CA VAL A 49 -34.70 -11.95 -3.64
C VAL A 49 -33.81 -11.42 -4.75
N ALA A 50 -33.79 -10.10 -4.93
CA ALA A 50 -32.89 -9.41 -5.86
C ALA A 50 -31.49 -9.29 -5.25
N THR A 51 -30.44 -9.60 -6.01
CA THR A 51 -29.06 -9.55 -5.53
C THR A 51 -28.05 -9.37 -6.68
N ARG A 52 -26.81 -9.00 -6.36
CA ARG A 52 -25.68 -8.93 -7.30
C ARG A 52 -24.43 -9.48 -6.61
N PRO A 53 -23.46 -10.06 -7.34
CA PRO A 53 -22.19 -10.45 -6.75
C PRO A 53 -21.48 -9.22 -6.15
N GLN A 54 -21.12 -9.33 -4.87
CA GLN A 54 -20.38 -8.34 -4.08
C GLN A 54 -19.42 -9.11 -3.15
N PRO A 55 -18.32 -9.67 -3.68
CA PRO A 55 -17.37 -10.43 -2.87
C PRO A 55 -16.76 -9.57 -1.74
N PRO A 56 -16.37 -10.18 -0.61
CA PRO A 56 -16.57 -11.57 -0.23
C PRO A 56 -17.97 -11.85 0.36
N TYR A 57 -18.84 -10.84 0.43
CA TYR A 57 -20.12 -10.91 1.15
C TYR A 57 -21.22 -11.67 0.42
N ILE A 58 -21.27 -11.52 -0.89
CA ILE A 58 -22.19 -12.19 -1.81
C ILE A 58 -21.36 -12.69 -2.98
N ILE A 59 -21.05 -13.98 -2.99
CA ILE A 59 -20.23 -14.60 -4.01
C ILE A 59 -21.14 -15.35 -4.97
N ARG A 60 -20.87 -15.22 -6.26
CA ARG A 60 -21.54 -15.97 -7.32
C ARG A 60 -20.50 -16.62 -8.20
N GLU A 61 -20.61 -17.93 -8.37
CA GLU A 61 -19.79 -18.70 -9.30
C GLU A 61 -20.71 -19.44 -10.27
N SER A 62 -20.33 -19.49 -11.55
CA SER A 62 -21.15 -20.13 -12.59
C SER A 62 -20.44 -21.36 -13.13
N PHE A 63 -21.09 -22.50 -13.02
CA PHE A 63 -20.55 -23.78 -13.49
C PHE A 63 -21.29 -24.25 -14.73
N LEU A 64 -20.55 -24.79 -15.69
CA LEU A 64 -21.13 -25.47 -16.84
C LEU A 64 -21.60 -26.85 -16.40
N VAL A 65 -22.91 -27.07 -16.41
CA VAL A 65 -23.52 -28.36 -16.07
C VAL A 65 -24.43 -28.84 -17.19
N PRO A 66 -24.64 -30.17 -17.32
CA PRO A 66 -25.65 -30.70 -18.21
C PRO A 66 -27.01 -30.03 -17.95
N SER A 67 -27.75 -29.73 -19.02
CA SER A 67 -29.03 -29.04 -18.95
C SER A 67 -29.98 -29.72 -17.96
N CYS A 68 -30.94 -28.95 -17.48
CA CYS A 68 -32.00 -29.38 -16.59
C CYS A 68 -32.95 -30.49 -17.11
N GLY A 69 -32.63 -31.12 -18.25
CA GLY A 69 -33.34 -32.28 -18.80
C GLY A 69 -32.55 -33.58 -18.60
N PHE A 70 -33.26 -34.71 -18.56
CA PHE A 70 -32.64 -36.03 -18.67
C PHE A 70 -31.83 -36.09 -19.96
N VAL A 71 -30.53 -36.38 -19.87
CA VAL A 71 -29.71 -36.68 -21.03
C VAL A 71 -30.24 -37.98 -21.63
N THR A 72 -31.07 -37.88 -22.67
CA THR A 72 -31.43 -39.04 -23.48
C THR A 72 -30.22 -39.46 -24.29
N PRO A 73 -29.94 -40.77 -24.46
CA PRO A 73 -28.74 -41.27 -25.13
C PRO A 73 -28.56 -40.78 -26.59
N ASN A 74 -29.59 -40.21 -27.21
CA ASN A 74 -29.55 -39.68 -28.57
C ASN A 74 -29.43 -38.13 -28.67
N SER A 75 -29.36 -37.40 -27.55
CA SER A 75 -29.17 -35.94 -27.64
C SER A 75 -27.71 -35.61 -27.94
N THR A 76 -27.46 -34.86 -29.01
CA THR A 76 -26.13 -34.33 -29.33
C THR A 76 -25.62 -33.48 -28.17
N PHE A 77 -24.51 -33.92 -27.58
CA PHE A 77 -23.95 -33.45 -26.31
C PHE A 77 -23.61 -31.94 -26.27
N GLY A 78 -23.63 -31.26 -27.41
CA GLY A 78 -23.26 -29.84 -27.55
C GLY A 78 -24.40 -28.82 -27.40
N GLN A 79 -25.67 -29.23 -27.40
CA GLN A 79 -26.81 -28.28 -27.39
C GLN A 79 -27.49 -28.09 -26.02
N ASN A 80 -27.08 -28.87 -25.01
CA ASN A 80 -27.76 -28.96 -23.72
C ASN A 80 -26.80 -28.69 -22.54
N VAL A 81 -26.01 -27.62 -22.59
CA VAL A 81 -25.18 -27.18 -21.45
C VAL A 81 -25.74 -25.84 -20.95
N VAL A 82 -26.05 -25.77 -19.66
CA VAL A 82 -26.57 -24.55 -19.03
C VAL A 82 -25.59 -24.07 -17.97
N MET A 83 -25.35 -22.77 -17.94
CA MET A 83 -24.63 -22.11 -16.86
C MET A 83 -25.48 -22.15 -15.60
N ARG A 84 -25.07 -22.92 -14.60
CA ARG A 84 -25.72 -22.98 -13.29
C ARG A 84 -25.04 -21.98 -12.36
N PRO A 85 -25.67 -20.82 -12.05
CA PRO A 85 -25.19 -19.95 -11.02
C PRO A 85 -25.36 -20.62 -9.65
N THR A 86 -24.31 -20.56 -8.85
CA THR A 86 -24.30 -20.93 -7.45
C THR A 86 -23.98 -19.70 -6.63
N TRP A 87 -24.70 -19.54 -5.51
CA TRP A 87 -24.58 -18.37 -4.66
C TRP A 87 -24.10 -18.75 -3.28
N SER A 88 -23.39 -17.81 -2.68
CA SER A 88 -22.56 -18.02 -1.50
C SER A 88 -22.28 -16.69 -0.82
N GLY A 89 -21.62 -16.75 0.34
CA GLY A 89 -21.19 -15.60 1.11
C GLY A 89 -22.01 -15.42 2.38
N LEU A 90 -21.54 -14.53 3.23
CA LEU A 90 -22.08 -14.29 4.56
C LEU A 90 -23.59 -13.96 4.52
N TRP A 91 -24.01 -13.12 3.56
CA TRP A 91 -25.40 -12.67 3.49
C TRP A 91 -26.33 -13.69 2.84
N VAL A 92 -25.82 -14.54 1.95
CA VAL A 92 -26.59 -15.66 1.40
C VAL A 92 -26.80 -16.74 2.48
N PHE A 93 -25.79 -16.96 3.34
CA PHE A 93 -25.90 -17.84 4.50
C PHE A 93 -26.94 -17.33 5.52
N ALA A 94 -26.87 -16.04 5.88
CA ALA A 94 -27.87 -15.41 6.74
C ALA A 94 -29.28 -15.53 6.14
N LEU A 95 -29.44 -15.26 4.84
CA LEU A 95 -30.71 -15.42 4.13
C LEU A 95 -31.24 -16.86 4.23
N HIS A 96 -30.40 -17.86 4.00
CA HIS A 96 -30.81 -19.27 4.12
C HIS A 96 -31.35 -19.60 5.51
N HIS A 97 -30.64 -19.19 6.57
CA HIS A 97 -31.08 -19.44 7.95
C HIS A 97 -32.41 -18.76 8.27
N ILE A 98 -32.58 -17.50 7.86
CA ILE A 98 -33.84 -16.76 8.04
C ILE A 98 -34.98 -17.47 7.30
N CYS A 99 -34.81 -17.75 6.01
CA CYS A 99 -35.86 -18.37 5.19
C CYS A 99 -36.20 -19.79 5.65
N SER A 100 -35.21 -20.57 6.07
CA SER A 100 -35.41 -21.91 6.64
C SER A 100 -36.22 -21.85 7.93
N THR A 101 -35.89 -20.91 8.83
CA THR A 101 -36.61 -20.73 10.10
C THR A 101 -38.05 -20.27 9.90
N LEU A 102 -38.29 -19.40 8.90
CA LEU A 102 -39.62 -18.95 8.51
C LEU A 102 -40.41 -19.97 7.69
N ARG A 103 -39.82 -21.13 7.36
CA ARG A 103 -40.40 -22.16 6.48
C ARG A 103 -40.81 -21.64 5.10
N ILE A 104 -40.07 -20.67 4.58
CA ILE A 104 -40.25 -20.11 3.24
C ILE A 104 -39.08 -20.49 2.34
N ARG A 105 -39.33 -20.50 1.04
CA ARG A 105 -38.28 -20.68 0.03
C ARG A 105 -37.89 -19.32 -0.53
N CYS A 106 -36.61 -18.99 -0.51
CA CYS A 106 -36.09 -17.74 -1.03
C CYS A 106 -35.35 -18.00 -2.35
N LYS A 107 -35.80 -17.37 -3.44
CA LYS A 107 -35.23 -17.53 -4.79
C LYS A 107 -34.35 -16.34 -5.12
N LEU A 108 -33.06 -16.56 -5.29
CA LEU A 108 -32.11 -15.51 -5.64
C LEU A 108 -32.16 -15.23 -7.14
N LEU A 109 -32.38 -13.96 -7.48
CA LEU A 109 -32.36 -13.39 -8.82
C LEU A 109 -31.19 -12.43 -8.93
N GLN A 110 -30.46 -12.52 -10.04
CA GLN A 110 -29.42 -11.54 -10.33
C GLN A 110 -30.07 -10.29 -10.91
N SER A 111 -29.97 -9.17 -10.21
CA SER A 111 -30.41 -7.87 -10.72
C SER A 111 -29.51 -7.44 -11.87
N THR A 112 -30.10 -7.06 -12.99
CA THR A 112 -29.40 -6.48 -14.15
C THR A 112 -29.60 -4.97 -14.15
N ILE A 113 -28.58 -4.23 -14.60
CA ILE A 113 -28.73 -2.79 -14.85
C ILE A 113 -29.58 -2.69 -16.12
N VAL A 114 -30.81 -2.20 -16.01
CA VAL A 114 -31.62 -1.86 -17.18
C VAL A 114 -31.07 -0.55 -17.73
N GLY A 115 -30.53 -0.59 -18.95
CA GLY A 115 -29.83 0.52 -19.60
C GLY A 115 -30.71 1.75 -19.90
N ASP A 116 -30.04 2.91 -19.96
CA ASP A 116 -30.45 4.18 -20.61
C ASP A 116 -31.82 4.80 -20.30
N GLY A 117 -32.38 4.54 -19.11
CA GLY A 117 -33.55 5.27 -18.61
C GLY A 117 -33.23 6.23 -17.49
N ASP A 118 -33.73 7.47 -17.57
CA ASP A 118 -33.71 8.51 -16.51
C ASP A 118 -34.15 8.02 -15.11
N ILE A 119 -34.81 6.86 -15.03
CA ILE A 119 -35.25 6.20 -13.79
C ILE A 119 -34.06 5.72 -12.94
N GLY A 120 -32.90 5.42 -13.54
CA GLY A 120 -31.68 5.05 -12.80
C GLY A 120 -31.13 6.17 -11.91
N SER A 121 -31.47 7.43 -12.20
CA SER A 121 -31.04 8.61 -11.45
C SER A 121 -31.81 8.84 -10.14
N LEU A 122 -33.04 8.32 -10.03
CA LEU A 122 -33.96 8.66 -8.93
C LEU A 122 -33.62 8.00 -7.59
N ILE A 123 -32.84 6.91 -7.59
CA ILE A 123 -32.54 6.13 -6.38
C ILE A 123 -31.06 5.67 -6.33
N GLY A 124 -30.14 6.56 -6.71
CA GLY A 124 -28.70 6.34 -6.55
C GLY A 124 -28.18 5.07 -7.21
N GLY A 125 -28.67 4.77 -8.43
CA GLY A 125 -28.07 3.80 -9.36
C GLY A 125 -28.02 2.33 -8.92
N ASN A 126 -28.71 1.92 -7.85
CA ASN A 126 -28.63 0.53 -7.38
C ASN A 126 -29.74 -0.35 -8.00
N PRO A 127 -29.41 -1.29 -8.91
CA PRO A 127 -30.41 -2.10 -9.60
C PRO A 127 -31.22 -3.00 -8.63
N ILE A 128 -30.62 -3.42 -7.51
CA ILE A 128 -31.29 -4.25 -6.51
C ILE A 128 -32.39 -3.47 -5.81
N LEU A 129 -32.14 -2.19 -5.48
CA LEU A 129 -33.14 -1.33 -4.84
C LEU A 129 -34.26 -0.97 -5.82
N ASN A 130 -33.95 -0.85 -7.11
CA ASN A 130 -34.95 -0.63 -8.15
C ASN A 130 -35.89 -1.85 -8.27
N ASP A 131 -35.35 -3.06 -8.33
CA ASP A 131 -36.13 -4.31 -8.39
C ASP A 131 -37.10 -4.45 -7.21
N VAL A 132 -36.66 -4.04 -6.01
CA VAL A 132 -37.51 -4.01 -4.80
C VAL A 132 -38.62 -2.97 -4.92
N MET A 133 -38.33 -1.79 -5.46
CA MET A 133 -39.32 -0.72 -5.59
C MET A 133 -40.41 -1.02 -6.60
N ILE A 134 -40.03 -1.52 -7.78
CA ILE A 134 -40.98 -1.89 -8.83
C ILE A 134 -41.74 -3.18 -8.50
N GLY A 135 -41.35 -3.88 -7.43
CA GLY A 135 -41.99 -5.11 -6.97
C GLY A 135 -41.57 -6.36 -7.75
N ALA A 136 -40.50 -6.28 -8.55
CA ALA A 136 -39.89 -7.44 -9.22
C ALA A 136 -39.24 -8.40 -8.22
N ALA A 137 -38.75 -7.87 -7.09
CA ALA A 137 -38.33 -8.64 -5.94
C ALA A 137 -39.02 -8.13 -4.66
N ARG A 138 -39.21 -9.03 -3.71
CA ARG A 138 -39.79 -8.70 -2.39
C ARG A 138 -38.70 -8.24 -1.42
N VAL A 139 -37.51 -8.82 -1.55
CA VAL A 139 -36.34 -8.55 -0.72
C VAL A 139 -35.16 -8.21 -1.62
N GLY A 140 -34.40 -7.17 -1.28
CA GLY A 140 -33.10 -6.89 -1.87
C GLY A 140 -32.00 -7.37 -0.93
N LEU A 141 -31.01 -8.08 -1.45
CA LEU A 141 -29.83 -8.55 -0.73
C LEU A 141 -28.60 -7.88 -1.34
N SER A 142 -28.07 -6.87 -0.66
CA SER A 142 -26.92 -6.11 -1.12
C SER A 142 -26.18 -5.45 0.04
N THR A 143 -24.85 -5.35 -0.04
CA THR A 143 -24.05 -4.44 0.81
C THR A 143 -24.06 -3.07 0.17
N SER A 144 -24.94 -2.20 0.62
CA SER A 144 -25.12 -0.86 0.04
C SER A 144 -25.08 0.21 1.11
N LEU A 145 -24.35 1.30 0.86
CA LEU A 145 -24.23 2.40 1.81
C LEU A 145 -25.60 2.99 2.19
N LEU A 146 -25.76 3.29 3.48
CA LEU A 146 -26.90 4.03 4.00
C LEU A 146 -26.68 5.52 3.76
N THR A 147 -27.05 5.98 2.57
CA THR A 147 -26.95 7.40 2.20
C THR A 147 -28.12 8.21 2.76
N PRO A 148 -27.94 9.52 3.00
CA PRO A 148 -29.02 10.40 3.44
C PRO A 148 -30.27 10.33 2.56
N SER A 149 -30.12 10.29 1.24
CA SER A 149 -31.23 10.14 0.28
C SER A 149 -32.03 8.85 0.51
N ARG A 150 -31.35 7.72 0.72
CA ARG A 150 -31.99 6.42 0.97
C ARG A 150 -32.74 6.42 2.30
N VAL A 151 -32.15 6.98 3.35
CA VAL A 151 -32.76 7.04 4.69
C VAL A 151 -33.95 7.99 4.74
N THR A 152 -33.87 9.14 4.07
CA THR A 152 -34.93 10.18 4.07
C THR A 152 -36.07 9.89 3.11
N SER A 153 -35.85 9.06 2.08
CA SER A 153 -36.86 8.78 1.05
C SER A 153 -38.16 8.13 1.56
N ASP A 154 -38.18 7.58 2.77
CA ASP A 154 -39.27 6.77 3.35
C ASP A 154 -39.80 5.63 2.45
N ASN A 155 -39.06 5.29 1.39
CA ASN A 155 -39.45 4.29 0.40
C ASN A 155 -39.09 2.86 0.84
N TYR A 156 -38.13 2.75 1.77
CA TYR A 156 -37.52 1.49 2.17
C TYR A 156 -37.65 1.22 3.67
N SER A 157 -37.75 -0.06 4.00
CA SER A 157 -37.35 -0.59 5.30
C SER A 157 -36.07 -1.40 5.10
N LEU A 158 -35.11 -1.30 6.01
CA LEU A 158 -33.81 -1.96 5.85
C LEU A 158 -33.32 -2.59 7.14
N ILE A 159 -32.50 -3.62 7.00
CA ILE A 159 -31.72 -4.23 8.09
C ILE A 159 -30.27 -3.83 7.87
N SER A 160 -29.69 -3.10 8.83
CA SER A 160 -28.31 -2.64 8.79
C SER A 160 -27.33 -3.77 9.09
N SER A 161 -26.16 -3.71 8.45
CA SER A 161 -25.02 -4.54 8.82
C SER A 161 -24.47 -4.12 10.17
N PRO A 162 -24.13 -5.09 11.04
CA PRO A 162 -23.36 -4.78 12.25
C PRO A 162 -21.90 -4.38 11.95
N LYS A 163 -21.40 -4.58 10.73
CA LYS A 163 -20.09 -4.09 10.26
C LYS A 163 -20.27 -2.88 9.37
N ASN A 164 -19.57 -1.80 9.71
CA ASN A 164 -19.47 -0.60 8.88
C ASN A 164 -18.35 -0.75 7.84
N GLN A 165 -18.43 0.01 6.75
CA GLN A 165 -17.37 0.11 5.76
C GLN A 165 -16.52 1.34 6.04
N THR A 166 -15.21 1.13 6.18
CA THR A 166 -14.22 2.20 6.31
C THR A 166 -13.60 2.47 4.95
N TYR A 167 -13.61 3.73 4.52
CA TYR A 167 -13.07 4.18 3.25
C TYR A 167 -11.68 4.79 3.41
N SER A 168 -10.81 4.49 2.45
CA SER A 168 -9.45 5.00 2.34
C SER A 168 -9.19 5.49 0.92
N ILE A 169 -8.16 6.33 0.75
CA ILE A 169 -7.68 6.74 -0.57
C ILE A 169 -6.53 5.83 -0.99
N LEU A 170 -6.67 5.23 -2.16
CA LEU A 170 -5.64 4.46 -2.84
C LEU A 170 -5.03 5.25 -3.99
N ILE A 171 -3.72 5.11 -4.18
CA ILE A 171 -2.99 5.67 -5.33
C ILE A 171 -2.13 4.58 -5.96
N ASN A 172 -1.75 4.77 -7.23
CA ASN A 172 -0.78 3.91 -7.89
C ASN A 172 0.62 4.12 -7.28
N LYS A 173 1.34 3.02 -7.01
CA LYS A 173 2.71 2.93 -6.47
C LYS A 173 3.71 3.78 -7.26
N GLN A 174 3.49 4.00 -8.55
CA GLN A 174 4.37 4.82 -9.40
C GLN A 174 4.43 6.29 -8.98
N PHE A 175 3.37 6.80 -8.33
CA PHE A 175 3.34 8.18 -7.85
C PHE A 175 3.96 8.35 -6.47
N LEU A 176 4.53 7.28 -5.90
CA LEU A 176 5.32 7.37 -4.67
C LEU A 176 6.60 8.12 -4.95
N THR A 177 6.81 9.19 -4.19
CA THR A 177 8.07 9.93 -4.24
C THR A 177 9.16 9.07 -3.63
N ARG A 178 10.24 8.85 -4.38
CA ARG A 178 11.44 8.23 -3.85
C ARG A 178 12.21 9.29 -3.09
N THR A 179 12.20 9.23 -1.76
CA THR A 179 13.14 10.00 -0.98
C THR A 179 14.50 9.30 -1.05
N THR A 180 15.31 9.68 -2.04
CA THR A 180 16.72 9.30 -2.06
C THR A 180 17.41 10.10 -0.96
N VAL A 181 18.03 9.40 -0.01
CA VAL A 181 18.90 10.07 0.95
C VAL A 181 20.24 10.21 0.22
N SER A 182 20.54 11.39 -0.30
CA SER A 182 21.85 11.64 -0.90
C SER A 182 22.95 11.44 0.15
N PHE A 183 24.14 11.05 -0.29
CA PHE A 183 25.31 10.92 0.58
C PHE A 183 25.53 12.18 1.44
N ASP A 184 25.32 13.37 0.88
CA ASP A 184 25.44 14.65 1.58
C ASP A 184 24.42 14.77 2.71
N ALA A 185 23.16 14.38 2.47
CA ALA A 185 22.13 14.40 3.50
C ALA A 185 22.44 13.39 4.61
N ILE A 186 23.05 12.25 4.29
CA ILE A 186 23.51 11.26 5.30
C ILE A 186 24.68 11.84 6.10
N LEU A 187 25.69 12.42 5.45
CA LEU A 187 26.86 13.01 6.10
C LEU A 187 26.47 14.18 7.02
N LEU A 188 25.62 15.08 6.53
CA LEU A 188 25.10 16.23 7.28
C LEU A 188 24.17 15.80 8.41
N ARG A 189 23.38 14.73 8.25
CA ARG A 189 22.48 14.24 9.31
C ARG A 189 23.19 13.41 10.38
N SER A 190 24.20 12.63 9.99
CA SER A 190 24.93 11.73 10.90
C SER A 190 25.98 12.47 11.73
N LEU A 191 26.63 13.49 11.15
CA LEU A 191 27.61 14.31 11.87
C LEU A 191 27.05 15.66 12.31
N GLY A 192 26.04 16.22 11.63
CA GLY A 192 25.66 17.62 11.82
C GLY A 192 26.72 18.56 11.21
N THR A 193 26.28 19.69 10.64
CA THR A 193 27.20 20.75 10.20
C THR A 193 28.13 21.20 11.32
N ASP A 194 27.58 21.25 12.53
CA ASP A 194 28.26 21.78 13.70
C ASP A 194 29.33 20.79 14.21
N ALA A 195 29.08 19.47 14.21
CA ALA A 195 30.10 18.53 14.66
C ALA A 195 31.25 18.38 13.67
N LEU A 196 31.01 18.49 12.35
CA LEU A 196 32.09 18.58 11.37
C LEU A 196 32.97 19.81 11.62
N LEU A 197 32.34 20.96 11.91
CA LEU A 197 33.06 22.17 12.29
C LEU A 197 33.83 21.97 13.60
N TYR A 198 33.22 21.38 14.63
CA TYR A 198 33.89 21.09 15.90
C TYR A 198 35.06 20.12 15.75
N ILE A 199 34.95 19.10 14.88
CA ILE A 199 36.06 18.19 14.56
C ILE A 199 37.19 18.96 13.87
N ALA A 200 36.88 19.76 12.86
CA ALA A 200 37.88 20.57 12.14
C ALA A 200 38.59 21.56 13.09
N VAL A 201 37.83 22.27 13.93
CA VAL A 201 38.35 23.21 14.92
C VAL A 201 39.16 22.47 15.99
N SER A 202 38.70 21.34 16.51
CA SER A 202 39.41 20.55 17.52
C SER A 202 40.73 20.03 17.00
N VAL A 203 40.75 19.51 15.76
CA VAL A 203 41.98 19.09 15.08
C VAL A 203 42.92 20.28 14.92
N PHE A 204 42.43 21.44 14.46
CA PHE A 204 43.25 22.64 14.33
C PHE A 204 43.81 23.14 15.68
N LEU A 205 43.01 23.09 16.74
CA LEU A 205 43.39 23.54 18.08
C LEU A 205 44.42 22.60 18.72
N LEU A 206 44.25 21.29 18.55
CA LEU A 206 45.22 20.28 18.98
C LEU A 206 46.55 20.41 18.24
N LEU A 207 46.51 20.68 16.93
CA LEU A 207 47.69 20.90 16.12
C LEU A 207 48.44 22.18 16.53
N THR A 208 47.72 23.26 16.82
CA THR A 208 48.33 24.52 17.29
C THR A 208 48.91 24.39 18.71
N ILE A 209 48.26 23.66 19.62
CA ILE A 209 48.79 23.39 20.97
C ILE A 209 50.04 22.51 20.91
N THR A 210 50.03 21.45 20.11
CA THR A 210 51.18 20.56 19.95
C THR A 210 52.35 21.27 19.25
N HIS A 211 52.06 22.15 18.29
CA HIS A 211 53.02 23.08 17.70
C HIS A 211 53.62 24.02 18.75
N PHE A 212 52.78 24.65 19.58
CA PHE A 212 53.24 25.56 20.63
C PHE A 212 54.09 24.85 21.69
N ALA A 213 53.67 23.65 22.12
CA ALA A 213 54.43 22.81 23.05
C ALA A 213 55.79 22.39 22.48
N LYS A 214 55.84 22.00 21.20
CA LYS A 214 57.10 21.64 20.52
C LYS A 214 58.01 22.87 20.33
N HIS A 215 57.44 24.04 20.03
CA HIS A 215 58.20 25.28 19.92
C HIS A 215 58.83 25.68 21.27
N LEU A 216 58.07 25.58 22.36
CA LEU A 216 58.56 25.84 23.72
C LEU A 216 59.68 24.86 24.14
N LEU A 217 59.58 23.59 23.75
CA LEU A 217 60.56 22.56 24.09
C LEU A 217 61.85 22.61 23.25
N THR A 218 61.81 23.10 22.01
CA THR A 218 62.94 22.94 21.07
C THR A 218 63.93 24.11 21.03
N GLN A 219 63.58 25.30 21.55
CA GLN A 219 64.45 26.48 21.79
C GLN A 219 65.68 26.76 20.86
N ARG A 220 65.67 26.31 19.60
CA ARG A 220 66.68 26.64 18.57
C ARG A 220 65.99 26.93 17.26
N ILE A 221 65.89 28.22 16.96
CA ILE A 221 65.29 28.74 15.74
C ILE A 221 66.36 28.70 14.65
N THR A 222 66.23 27.77 13.71
CA THR A 222 66.86 27.89 12.39
C THR A 222 65.81 27.70 11.29
N SER A 223 65.34 28.85 10.80
CA SER A 223 64.38 29.08 9.71
C SER A 223 62.90 28.70 9.96
N LYS A 224 62.04 29.73 9.95
CA LYS A 224 60.57 29.62 10.09
C LYS A 224 59.89 28.88 8.92
N ILE A 225 60.53 28.84 7.75
CA ILE A 225 59.95 28.29 6.50
C ILE A 225 60.11 26.77 6.41
N LYS A 226 61.29 26.25 6.74
CA LYS A 226 61.55 24.79 6.80
C LYS A 226 60.68 24.11 7.86
N PHE A 227 60.44 24.85 8.95
CA PHE A 227 59.57 24.44 10.04
C PHE A 227 58.08 24.41 9.66
N LEU A 228 57.58 25.39 8.89
CA LEU A 228 56.20 25.39 8.37
C LEU A 228 55.97 24.28 7.34
N TRP A 229 57.00 23.93 6.55
CA TRP A 229 56.91 22.84 5.58
C TRP A 229 56.94 21.46 6.24
N ASP A 230 57.80 21.24 7.25
CA ASP A 230 57.74 20.02 8.08
C ASP A 230 56.41 19.92 8.84
N TYR A 231 55.82 21.05 9.24
CA TYR A 231 54.49 21.13 9.85
C TYR A 231 53.39 20.64 8.91
N VAL A 232 53.31 21.13 7.67
CA VAL A 232 52.33 20.67 6.66
C VAL A 232 52.58 19.23 6.26
N ARG A 233 53.84 18.80 6.12
CA ARG A 233 54.19 17.42 5.76
C ARG A 233 53.78 16.42 6.84
N THR A 234 53.96 16.77 8.11
CA THR A 234 53.50 15.92 9.24
C THR A 234 51.97 15.89 9.32
N LEU A 235 51.29 16.98 8.90
CA LEU A 235 49.84 17.15 8.87
C LEU A 235 49.16 16.27 7.81
N PHE A 236 49.80 16.04 6.65
CA PHE A 236 49.26 15.23 5.56
C PHE A 236 49.77 13.77 5.52
N MET A 237 51.01 13.51 5.95
CA MET A 237 51.61 12.15 5.90
C MET A 237 51.39 11.33 7.19
N SER A 238 50.75 11.90 8.22
CA SER A 238 50.33 11.14 9.41
C SER A 238 49.00 10.41 9.22
N VAL A 239 48.25 10.69 8.14
CA VAL A 239 47.29 9.72 7.59
C VAL A 239 48.14 8.59 7.01
N PRO A 240 47.97 7.32 7.43
CA PRO A 240 48.95 6.28 7.19
C PRO A 240 49.02 5.95 5.70
N VAL A 241 49.93 6.60 4.98
CA VAL A 241 50.62 5.95 3.87
C VAL A 241 51.51 4.93 4.55
N ILE A 242 51.14 3.66 4.42
CA ILE A 242 51.87 2.50 4.91
C ILE A 242 53.22 2.47 4.19
N THR A 243 54.20 3.23 4.66
CA THR A 243 55.59 3.16 4.19
C THR A 243 56.53 3.21 5.39
N GLY A 244 56.74 2.03 5.98
CA GLY A 244 58.05 1.39 6.12
C GLY A 244 59.22 2.06 6.87
N ASP A 245 59.13 3.31 7.32
CA ASP A 245 60.32 4.06 7.80
C ASP A 245 60.26 4.49 9.28
N LEU A 246 59.36 3.90 10.08
CA LEU A 246 59.38 4.07 11.55
C LEU A 246 60.58 3.39 12.23
N GLY A 247 61.38 2.59 11.52
CA GLY A 247 62.46 1.79 12.09
C GLY A 247 63.76 2.52 12.44
N ARG A 248 63.92 3.81 12.11
CA ARG A 248 65.21 4.52 12.29
C ARG A 248 65.19 5.74 13.22
N ALA A 249 64.05 6.13 13.79
CA ALA A 249 63.99 7.20 14.78
C ALA A 249 64.39 6.68 16.17
N ARG A 250 65.69 6.73 16.46
CA ARG A 250 66.31 6.41 17.75
C ARG A 250 65.60 7.15 18.89
N THR A 251 64.99 6.38 19.80
CA THR A 251 64.27 6.83 20.99
C THR A 251 65.20 7.56 21.97
N ARG A 252 65.15 8.90 21.98
CA ARG A 252 65.72 9.73 23.04
C ARG A 252 64.57 10.57 23.62
N SER A 253 64.15 10.22 24.84
CA SER A 253 63.07 10.80 25.66
C SER A 253 61.91 11.41 24.87
N SER A 254 60.81 10.66 24.68
CA SER A 254 59.59 11.24 24.10
C SER A 254 59.08 12.33 25.05
N PRO A 255 59.03 13.61 24.63
CA PRO A 255 58.38 14.62 25.45
C PRO A 255 56.91 14.22 25.67
N PRO A 256 56.27 14.60 26.79
CA PRO A 256 54.84 14.35 27.05
C PRO A 256 53.92 14.83 25.90
N SER A 257 54.40 15.76 25.08
CA SER A 257 53.79 16.18 23.81
C SER A 257 53.56 15.02 22.82
N THR A 258 54.45 14.04 22.72
CA THR A 258 54.33 12.94 21.74
C THR A 258 53.27 11.93 22.15
N THR A 259 53.16 11.63 23.45
CA THR A 259 52.12 10.75 24.00
C THR A 259 50.73 11.36 23.86
N VAL A 260 50.58 12.67 24.08
CA VAL A 260 49.32 13.39 23.86
C VAL A 260 48.93 13.38 22.38
N CYS A 261 49.87 13.62 21.46
CA CYS A 261 49.60 13.51 20.02
C CYS A 261 49.12 12.11 19.63
N ILE A 262 49.80 11.06 20.10
CA ILE A 262 49.46 9.67 19.77
C ILE A 262 48.08 9.31 20.33
N ALA A 263 47.79 9.65 21.59
CA ALA A 263 46.50 9.35 22.22
C ALA A 263 45.32 10.05 21.53
N VAL A 264 45.47 11.34 21.21
CA VAL A 264 44.46 12.12 20.49
C VAL A 264 44.27 11.59 19.07
N PHE A 265 45.35 11.25 18.38
CA PHE A 265 45.30 10.71 17.03
C PHE A 265 44.59 9.35 17.00
N LEU A 266 44.91 8.45 17.94
CA LEU A 266 44.21 7.17 18.08
C LEU A 266 42.73 7.37 18.42
N TYR A 267 42.39 8.32 19.29
CA TYR A 267 41.00 8.66 19.59
C TYR A 267 40.25 9.16 18.35
N LEU A 268 40.85 10.07 17.58
CA LEU A 268 40.26 10.58 16.34
C LEU A 268 40.09 9.48 15.29
N ILE A 269 41.07 8.57 15.12
CA ILE A 269 40.94 7.41 14.24
C ILE A 269 39.80 6.51 14.68
N VAL A 270 39.71 6.20 15.98
CA VAL A 270 38.66 5.32 16.50
C VAL A 270 37.28 5.93 16.30
N VAL A 271 37.12 7.24 16.57
CA VAL A 271 35.86 7.98 16.33
C VAL A 271 35.53 8.02 14.84
N PHE A 272 36.51 8.35 14.00
CA PHE A 272 36.31 8.40 12.54
C PHE A 272 35.95 7.01 11.99
N GLN A 273 36.67 5.96 12.39
CA GLN A 273 36.36 4.59 12.01
C GLN A 273 35.00 4.14 12.52
N THR A 274 34.61 4.44 13.77
CA THR A 274 33.27 4.06 14.26
C THR A 274 32.15 4.76 13.48
N ILE A 275 32.32 6.03 13.13
CA ILE A 275 31.34 6.76 12.31
C ILE A 275 31.28 6.17 10.89
N PHE A 276 32.42 5.98 10.24
CA PHE A 276 32.48 5.49 8.85
C PHE A 276 32.21 3.99 8.68
N VAL A 277 32.49 3.16 9.69
CA VAL A 277 32.33 1.70 9.62
C VAL A 277 31.01 1.25 10.25
N ALA A 278 30.48 1.93 11.28
CA ALA A 278 29.25 1.50 11.95
C ALA A 278 28.02 2.34 11.55
N VAL A 279 28.13 3.67 11.53
CA VAL A 279 26.98 4.56 11.26
C VAL A 279 26.73 4.68 9.76
N PHE A 280 27.78 4.87 8.98
CA PHE A 280 27.66 5.11 7.55
C PHE A 280 27.02 3.94 6.78
N PRO A 281 27.43 2.67 6.98
CA PRO A 281 26.80 1.54 6.31
C PRO A 281 25.36 1.33 6.77
N ALA A 282 25.04 1.60 8.04
CA ALA A 282 23.69 1.48 8.57
C ALA A 282 22.71 2.50 7.95
N GLU A 283 23.18 3.72 7.71
CA GLU A 283 22.38 4.77 7.05
C GLU A 283 22.29 4.56 5.53
N LEU A 284 23.38 4.14 4.87
CA LEU A 284 23.37 3.83 3.43
C LEU A 284 22.52 2.59 3.08
N THR A 285 22.44 1.62 3.98
CA THR A 285 21.60 0.41 3.80
C THR A 285 20.14 0.62 4.22
N MET A 286 19.76 1.83 4.66
CA MET A 286 18.35 2.17 4.83
C MET A 286 17.65 2.08 3.48
N SER A 287 16.53 1.35 3.46
CA SER A 287 15.64 1.31 2.30
C SER A 287 15.18 2.73 1.91
N TYR A 288 15.01 2.95 0.60
CA TYR A 288 14.39 4.16 0.09
C TYR A 288 13.06 4.36 0.84
N GLY A 289 12.90 5.52 1.48
CA GLY A 289 11.59 5.90 1.98
C GLY A 289 10.73 6.18 0.76
N HIS A 290 9.77 5.31 0.46
CA HIS A 290 8.66 5.71 -0.38
C HIS A 290 7.81 6.65 0.47
N ALA A 291 7.68 7.89 0.03
CA ALA A 291 6.77 8.84 0.63
C ALA A 291 5.56 9.00 -0.28
N VAL A 292 4.39 8.90 0.32
CA VAL A 292 3.13 9.24 -0.34
C VAL A 292 3.11 10.75 -0.62
N PRO A 293 2.56 11.19 -1.77
CA PRO A 293 2.48 12.62 -2.12
C PRO A 293 1.59 13.42 -1.15
N PHE A 294 0.69 12.73 -0.47
CA PHE A 294 -0.19 13.24 0.58
C PHE A 294 -0.49 12.13 1.58
N SER A 295 -0.77 12.50 2.81
CA SER A 295 -1.08 11.63 3.95
C SER A 295 -2.37 12.02 4.67
N THR A 296 -2.91 13.20 4.39
CA THR A 296 -4.15 13.73 4.98
C THR A 296 -5.14 14.16 3.90
N VAL A 297 -6.43 14.27 4.25
CA VAL A 297 -7.47 14.75 3.31
C VAL A 297 -7.19 16.18 2.85
N SER A 298 -6.69 17.05 3.74
CA SER A 298 -6.34 18.43 3.37
C SER A 298 -5.25 18.47 2.30
N GLU A 299 -4.20 17.66 2.45
CA GLU A 299 -3.13 17.55 1.45
C GLU A 299 -3.64 16.99 0.11
N VAL A 300 -4.65 16.10 0.12
CA VAL A 300 -5.30 15.62 -1.11
C VAL A 300 -6.01 16.78 -1.82
N LEU A 301 -6.72 17.63 -1.08
CA LEU A 301 -7.43 18.79 -1.63
C LEU A 301 -6.48 19.82 -2.25
N ASP A 302 -5.29 19.97 -1.68
CA ASP A 302 -4.25 20.86 -2.20
C ASP A 302 -3.43 20.24 -3.35
N SER A 303 -3.53 18.92 -3.53
CA SER A 303 -2.81 18.19 -4.59
C SER A 303 -3.46 18.34 -5.97
N ASP A 304 -2.75 17.90 -7.01
CA ASP A 304 -3.24 17.85 -8.39
C ASP A 304 -3.89 16.51 -8.76
N PHE A 305 -4.18 15.64 -7.77
CA PHE A 305 -4.82 14.36 -8.03
C PHE A 305 -6.32 14.50 -8.31
N GLU A 306 -6.79 13.77 -9.31
CA GLU A 306 -8.22 13.54 -9.56
C GLU A 306 -8.70 12.42 -8.64
N VAL A 307 -9.72 12.71 -7.82
CA VAL A 307 -10.25 11.74 -6.86
C VAL A 307 -11.48 11.08 -7.45
N HIS A 308 -11.47 9.75 -7.58
CA HIS A 308 -12.58 8.97 -8.08
C HIS A 308 -13.24 8.17 -6.96
N GLY A 309 -14.56 8.03 -7.02
CA GLY A 309 -15.35 7.34 -6.00
C GLY A 309 -16.80 7.14 -6.44
N GLY A 310 -17.55 6.35 -5.67
CA GLY A 310 -18.90 5.96 -6.06
C GLY A 310 -19.92 7.03 -5.71
N ASP A 311 -21.04 7.06 -6.42
CA ASP A 311 -22.12 8.02 -6.18
C ASP A 311 -22.55 8.04 -4.70
N ALA A 312 -22.69 6.86 -4.11
CA ALA A 312 -23.15 6.72 -2.73
C ALA A 312 -22.12 7.22 -1.70
N ILE A 313 -20.81 7.04 -1.93
CA ILE A 313 -19.79 7.59 -1.02
C ILE A 313 -19.66 9.10 -1.24
N LYS A 314 -19.74 9.59 -2.48
CA LYS A 314 -19.77 11.03 -2.78
C LYS A 314 -20.92 11.72 -2.05
N GLU A 315 -22.13 11.19 -2.14
CA GLU A 315 -23.29 11.72 -1.42
C GLU A 315 -23.05 11.76 0.09
N PHE A 316 -22.46 10.70 0.65
CA PHE A 316 -22.14 10.65 2.07
C PHE A 316 -21.12 11.73 2.48
N LEU A 317 -20.04 11.90 1.71
CA LEU A 317 -19.00 12.90 1.95
C LEU A 317 -19.57 14.33 1.88
N LEU A 318 -20.41 14.62 0.88
CA LEU A 318 -21.09 15.92 0.73
C LEU A 318 -21.99 16.28 1.92
N ASN A 319 -22.52 15.28 2.60
CA ASN A 319 -23.36 15.47 3.80
C ASN A 319 -22.56 15.41 5.11
N SER A 320 -21.23 15.34 5.07
CA SER A 320 -20.39 15.33 6.27
C SER A 320 -20.47 16.65 7.02
N ARG A 321 -20.40 16.59 8.35
CA ARG A 321 -20.29 17.78 9.22
C ARG A 321 -18.89 18.41 9.16
N ASP A 322 -17.88 17.63 8.82
CA ASP A 322 -16.51 18.11 8.65
C ASP A 322 -16.38 18.84 7.29
N PRO A 323 -16.01 20.13 7.27
CA PRO A 323 -15.88 20.90 6.03
C PRO A 323 -14.81 20.35 5.09
N THR A 324 -13.72 19.77 5.61
CA THR A 324 -12.64 19.20 4.80
C THR A 324 -13.11 17.93 4.09
N VAL A 325 -13.84 17.07 4.79
CA VAL A 325 -14.45 15.85 4.21
C VAL A 325 -15.54 16.22 3.20
N ARG A 326 -16.29 17.29 3.46
CA ARG A 326 -17.28 17.82 2.50
C ARG A 326 -16.63 18.31 1.22
N ALA A 327 -15.58 19.11 1.33
CA ALA A 327 -14.79 19.56 0.19
C ALA A 327 -14.19 18.40 -0.61
N LEU A 328 -13.79 17.31 0.07
CA LEU A 328 -13.39 16.07 -0.61
C LEU A 328 -14.54 15.53 -1.45
N GLY A 329 -15.75 15.43 -0.89
CA GLY A 329 -16.96 14.99 -1.60
C GLY A 329 -17.26 15.82 -2.86
N GLU A 330 -17.04 17.14 -2.82
CA GLU A 330 -17.20 18.02 -3.98
C GLU A 330 -16.19 17.70 -5.10
N ARG A 331 -14.96 17.31 -4.73
CA ARG A 331 -13.88 16.95 -5.66
C ARG A 331 -14.00 15.54 -6.24
N VAL A 332 -14.81 14.65 -5.64
CA VAL A 332 -14.98 13.28 -6.12
C VAL A 332 -15.67 13.24 -7.48
N GLN A 333 -15.01 12.65 -8.46
CA GLN A 333 -15.56 12.29 -9.76
C GLN A 333 -16.17 10.88 -9.70
N THR A 334 -17.40 10.77 -10.20
CA THR A 334 -18.16 9.51 -10.21
C THR A 334 -17.91 8.78 -11.53
N TRP A 335 -17.83 7.46 -11.49
CA TRP A 335 -17.68 6.63 -12.69
C TRP A 335 -19.06 6.13 -13.13
N HIS A 336 -19.32 6.10 -14.44
CA HIS A 336 -20.63 5.71 -14.98
C HIS A 336 -20.56 4.65 -16.09
N ASP A 337 -19.39 4.07 -16.36
CA ASP A 337 -19.14 3.20 -17.53
C ASP A 337 -19.75 1.78 -17.42
N GLY A 338 -20.64 1.53 -16.45
CA GLY A 338 -21.28 0.22 -16.23
C GLY A 338 -20.35 -0.90 -15.71
N SER A 339 -19.04 -0.69 -15.77
CA SER A 339 -18.00 -1.55 -15.20
C SER A 339 -17.92 -1.43 -13.68
N SER A 340 -17.29 -2.41 -13.03
CA SER A 340 -16.99 -2.28 -11.60
C SER A 340 -15.93 -1.20 -11.37
N LEU A 341 -15.98 -0.52 -10.21
CA LEU A 341 -14.95 0.45 -9.81
C LEU A 341 -13.54 -0.15 -9.92
N TYR A 342 -13.39 -1.41 -9.54
CA TYR A 342 -12.09 -2.09 -9.49
C TYR A 342 -11.53 -2.39 -10.88
N GLU A 343 -12.37 -2.75 -11.85
CA GLU A 343 -11.96 -2.85 -13.26
C GLU A 343 -11.60 -1.48 -13.82
N TYR A 344 -12.40 -0.45 -13.54
CA TYR A 344 -12.09 0.92 -13.92
C TYR A 344 -10.75 1.38 -13.34
N MET A 345 -10.48 1.09 -12.06
CA MET A 345 -9.21 1.35 -11.41
C MET A 345 -8.04 0.65 -12.10
N ALA A 346 -8.19 -0.62 -12.47
CA ALA A 346 -7.10 -1.34 -13.11
C ALA A 346 -6.78 -0.81 -14.52
N VAL A 347 -7.80 -0.42 -15.29
CA VAL A 347 -7.62 0.13 -16.63
C VAL A 347 -7.08 1.56 -16.56
N GLN A 348 -7.74 2.44 -15.82
CA GLN A 348 -7.38 3.86 -15.76
C GLN A 348 -6.19 4.14 -14.86
N GLY A 349 -5.98 3.34 -13.83
CA GLY A 349 -4.82 3.45 -12.95
C GLY A 349 -3.52 2.98 -13.60
N ALA A 350 -3.58 2.23 -14.71
CA ALA A 350 -2.42 1.87 -15.51
C ALA A 350 -1.90 3.04 -16.36
N ASP A 351 -2.73 4.05 -16.66
CA ASP A 351 -2.30 5.25 -17.37
C ASP A 351 -1.56 6.19 -16.42
N VAL A 352 -0.24 6.24 -16.60
CA VAL A 352 0.69 6.99 -15.75
C VAL A 352 0.66 8.50 -16.02
N SER A 353 0.01 8.92 -17.10
CA SER A 353 -0.06 10.32 -17.53
C SER A 353 -0.96 11.16 -16.63
N TYR A 354 -1.90 10.53 -15.92
CA TYR A 354 -2.88 11.18 -15.07
C TYR A 354 -2.73 10.74 -13.62
N LYS A 355 -2.64 11.72 -12.71
CA LYS A 355 -2.56 11.48 -11.27
C LYS A 355 -3.95 11.22 -10.71
N ARG A 356 -4.27 9.95 -10.48
CA ARG A 356 -5.58 9.52 -9.98
C ARG A 356 -5.48 8.91 -8.59
N ALA A 357 -6.44 9.26 -7.75
CA ALA A 357 -6.66 8.74 -6.43
C ALA A 357 -8.06 8.10 -6.38
N PHE A 358 -8.20 6.98 -5.67
CA PHE A 358 -9.45 6.22 -5.65
C PHE A 358 -9.94 6.02 -4.22
N LEU A 359 -11.20 6.36 -3.98
CA LEU A 359 -11.88 6.09 -2.71
C LEU A 359 -12.42 4.66 -2.72
N VAL A 360 -11.82 3.82 -1.87
CA VAL A 360 -12.14 2.40 -1.78
C VAL A 360 -12.35 2.00 -0.33
N HIS A 361 -13.33 1.15 -0.06
CA HIS A 361 -13.51 0.58 1.27
C HIS A 361 -12.49 -0.53 1.54
N GLU A 362 -12.06 -0.69 2.79
CA GLU A 362 -11.02 -1.67 3.18
C GLU A 362 -11.31 -3.10 2.69
N ASP A 363 -12.56 -3.56 2.76
CA ASP A 363 -12.93 -4.90 2.27
C ASP A 363 -12.69 -5.09 0.76
N GLY A 364 -12.70 -3.99 -0.01
CA GLY A 364 -12.51 -3.96 -1.46
C GLY A 364 -11.04 -4.01 -1.85
N PHE A 365 -10.10 -3.94 -0.90
CA PHE A 365 -8.67 -4.05 -1.17
C PHE A 365 -8.30 -5.42 -1.77
N TRP A 366 -9.05 -6.47 -1.41
CA TRP A 366 -8.90 -7.79 -2.02
C TRP A 366 -9.35 -7.81 -3.48
N GLU A 367 -10.43 -7.10 -3.80
CA GLU A 367 -10.92 -6.97 -5.19
C GLU A 367 -9.95 -6.15 -6.02
N VAL A 368 -9.43 -5.04 -5.50
CA VAL A 368 -8.36 -4.26 -6.15
C VAL A 368 -7.14 -5.15 -6.40
N ALA A 369 -6.67 -5.88 -5.39
CA ALA A 369 -5.52 -6.77 -5.51
C ALA A 369 -5.74 -7.89 -6.54
N ASP A 370 -6.98 -8.38 -6.66
CA ASP A 370 -7.35 -9.41 -7.62
C ASP A 370 -7.24 -8.92 -9.06
N VAL A 371 -7.42 -7.63 -9.30
CA VAL A 371 -7.21 -7.03 -10.63
C VAL A 371 -5.78 -6.49 -10.81
N SER A 372 -5.24 -5.69 -9.89
CA SER A 372 -3.88 -5.11 -9.95
C SER A 372 -3.17 -5.09 -8.58
N CYS A 373 -1.86 -5.30 -8.60
CA CYS A 373 -1.00 -5.22 -7.40
C CYS A 373 -0.31 -3.84 -7.26
N ASP A 374 -0.71 -2.84 -8.06
CA ASP A 374 0.01 -1.58 -8.24
C ASP A 374 -0.48 -0.47 -7.31
N PHE A 375 -1.44 -0.76 -6.43
CA PHE A 375 -2.02 0.25 -5.55
C PHE A 375 -1.48 0.17 -4.13
N VAL A 376 -1.42 1.33 -3.47
CA VAL A 376 -1.08 1.50 -2.05
C VAL A 376 -2.07 2.45 -1.41
N GLU A 377 -2.21 2.33 -0.10
CA GLU A 377 -3.07 3.20 0.70
C GLU A 377 -2.30 4.46 1.08
N ALA A 378 -2.80 5.61 0.63
CA ALA A 378 -2.19 6.91 0.89
C ALA A 378 -2.79 7.60 2.11
N VAL A 379 -4.12 7.57 2.25
CA VAL A 379 -4.84 8.12 3.41
C VAL A 379 -5.75 7.03 3.96
N THR A 380 -5.51 6.65 5.22
CA THR A 380 -6.24 5.58 5.89
C THR A 380 -7.49 6.12 6.58
N ALA A 381 -8.57 5.33 6.56
CA ALA A 381 -9.74 5.51 7.41
C ALA A 381 -10.34 6.93 7.42
N ILE A 382 -10.59 7.46 6.22
CA ILE A 382 -11.16 8.80 6.01
C ILE A 382 -12.55 8.90 6.62
N GLN A 383 -13.38 7.89 6.35
CA GLN A 383 -14.76 7.88 6.80
C GLN A 383 -15.24 6.44 6.98
N THR A 384 -15.90 6.19 8.10
CA THR A 384 -16.63 4.96 8.36
C THR A 384 -18.11 5.19 8.12
N VAL A 385 -18.74 4.32 7.33
CA VAL A 385 -20.13 4.44 6.87
C VAL A 385 -20.89 3.14 7.11
N SER A 386 -22.12 3.24 7.60
CA SER A 386 -22.99 2.08 7.78
C SER A 386 -23.57 1.60 6.46
N VAL A 387 -23.78 0.29 6.35
CA VAL A 387 -24.35 -0.35 5.16
C VAL A 387 -25.63 -1.09 5.50
N GLY A 388 -26.60 -1.06 4.60
CA GLY A 388 -27.76 -1.95 4.62
C GLY A 388 -27.40 -3.29 3.98
N ILE A 389 -28.05 -4.37 4.43
CA ILE A 389 -27.89 -5.73 3.88
C ILE A 389 -29.19 -6.19 3.22
N PHE A 390 -30.27 -6.19 4.00
CA PHE A 390 -31.60 -6.57 3.53
C PHE A 390 -32.44 -5.33 3.34
N TRP A 391 -33.00 -5.20 2.15
CA TRP A 391 -33.80 -4.07 1.73
C TRP A 391 -35.21 -4.54 1.41
N PHE A 392 -36.20 -3.82 1.90
CA PHE A 392 -37.61 -4.12 1.71
C PHE A 392 -38.30 -2.86 1.27
N ARG A 393 -39.39 -3.01 0.51
CA ARG A 393 -40.31 -1.91 0.31
C ARG A 393 -40.89 -1.46 1.66
N LYS A 394 -41.16 -0.18 1.82
CA LYS A 394 -41.78 0.32 3.05
C LYS A 394 -43.07 -0.46 3.37
N ARG A 395 -43.24 -0.78 4.66
CA ARG A 395 -44.39 -1.55 5.21
C ARG A 395 -44.47 -3.01 4.72
N ASP A 396 -43.39 -3.58 4.19
CA ASP A 396 -43.37 -5.03 3.91
C ASP A 396 -43.63 -5.85 5.18
N THR A 397 -44.53 -6.83 5.08
CA THR A 397 -44.88 -7.73 6.17
C THR A 397 -43.72 -8.64 6.59
N HIS A 398 -42.79 -8.95 5.69
CA HIS A 398 -41.63 -9.79 5.99
C HIS A 398 -40.57 -9.08 6.81
N PHE A 399 -40.50 -7.74 6.74
CA PHE A 399 -39.44 -6.95 7.36
C PHE A 399 -39.28 -7.28 8.85
N LYS A 400 -40.37 -7.22 9.63
CA LYS A 400 -40.32 -7.46 11.09
C LYS A 400 -39.78 -8.86 11.44
N ASN A 401 -40.18 -9.88 10.69
CA ASN A 401 -39.76 -11.25 10.92
C ASN A 401 -38.29 -11.46 10.53
N PHE A 402 -37.87 -10.89 9.40
CA PHE A 402 -36.47 -10.92 8.97
C PHE A 402 -35.58 -10.18 9.96
N THR A 403 -35.97 -9.00 10.45
CA THR A 403 -35.21 -8.23 11.43
C THR A 403 -35.00 -9.02 12.71
N LYS A 404 -36.09 -9.54 13.30
CA LYS A 404 -36.02 -10.34 14.53
C LYS A 404 -35.08 -11.55 14.40
N LEU A 405 -35.16 -12.26 13.28
CA LEU A 405 -34.33 -13.43 13.04
C LEU A 405 -32.87 -13.06 12.74
N PHE A 406 -32.63 -11.98 11.99
CA PHE A 406 -31.29 -11.50 11.73
C PHE A 406 -30.60 -11.06 13.03
N GLU A 407 -31.28 -10.29 13.88
CA GLU A 407 -30.78 -9.90 15.20
C GLU A 407 -30.43 -11.12 16.06
N LEU A 408 -31.26 -12.16 16.04
CA LEU A 408 -30.98 -13.42 16.74
C LEU A 408 -29.72 -14.10 16.17
N LEU A 409 -29.56 -14.16 14.85
CA LEU A 409 -28.38 -14.75 14.20
C LEU A 409 -27.09 -13.97 14.51
N SER A 410 -27.18 -12.65 14.58
CA SER A 410 -26.07 -11.78 14.98
C SER A 410 -25.73 -11.96 16.47
N TYR A 411 -26.74 -11.95 17.35
CA TYR A 411 -26.55 -12.11 18.80
C TYR A 411 -25.94 -13.47 19.17
N THR A 412 -26.35 -14.53 18.47
CA THR A 412 -25.83 -15.90 18.69
C THR A 412 -24.48 -16.15 18.05
N GLY A 413 -23.93 -15.18 17.31
CA GLY A 413 -22.64 -15.32 16.62
C GLY A 413 -22.65 -16.27 15.42
N ILE A 414 -23.83 -16.76 15.00
CA ILE A 414 -23.99 -17.57 13.78
C ILE A 414 -23.60 -16.76 12.54
N VAL A 415 -23.92 -15.46 12.55
CA VAL A 415 -23.43 -14.49 11.58
C VAL A 415 -22.36 -13.65 12.27
N SER A 416 -21.11 -14.13 12.23
CA SER A 416 -19.94 -13.38 12.73
C SER A 416 -19.12 -12.85 11.55
N PHE A 417 -18.46 -11.71 11.74
CA PHE A 417 -17.56 -11.14 10.73
C PHE A 417 -16.20 -11.83 10.66
N ASP A 418 -15.89 -12.65 11.67
CA ASP A 418 -14.75 -13.58 11.68
C ASP A 418 -15.04 -14.87 10.90
N PHE A 419 -16.15 -14.91 10.15
CA PHE A 419 -16.48 -16.05 9.31
C PHE A 419 -15.31 -16.37 8.38
N GLN A 420 -14.94 -17.65 8.31
CA GLN A 420 -13.84 -18.17 7.48
C GLN A 420 -13.86 -17.66 6.04
N TYR A 421 -15.05 -17.34 5.51
CA TYR A 421 -15.22 -16.72 4.19
C TYR A 421 -14.41 -15.44 4.01
N PHE A 422 -14.43 -14.53 4.98
CA PHE A 422 -13.76 -13.23 4.81
C PHE A 422 -12.24 -13.38 4.80
N SER A 423 -11.69 -14.16 5.74
CA SER A 423 -10.25 -14.33 5.90
C SER A 423 -9.62 -15.32 4.92
N GLN A 424 -10.39 -16.22 4.31
CA GLN A 424 -9.86 -17.26 3.41
C GLN A 424 -10.16 -17.00 1.93
N TYR A 425 -11.32 -16.42 1.59
CA TYR A 425 -11.73 -16.26 0.18
C TYR A 425 -10.78 -15.33 -0.59
N GLY A 426 -10.48 -14.15 -0.03
CA GLY A 426 -9.57 -13.18 -0.65
C GLY A 426 -8.19 -13.76 -0.94
N PRO A 427 -7.46 -14.31 0.07
CA PRO A 427 -6.18 -14.95 -0.15
C PRO A 427 -6.22 -16.13 -1.13
N MET A 428 -7.28 -16.95 -1.09
CA MET A 428 -7.46 -18.04 -2.04
C MET A 428 -7.56 -17.51 -3.47
N LYS A 429 -8.42 -16.52 -3.72
CA LYS A 429 -8.60 -15.93 -5.05
C LYS A 429 -7.31 -15.32 -5.61
N LEU A 430 -6.57 -14.58 -4.78
CA LEU A 430 -5.26 -14.09 -5.16
C LEU A 430 -4.30 -15.24 -5.52
N ARG A 431 -4.30 -16.33 -4.75
CA ARG A 431 -3.44 -17.49 -5.03
C ARG A 431 -3.83 -18.20 -6.32
N GLU A 432 -5.11 -18.34 -6.63
CA GLU A 432 -5.59 -18.87 -7.92
C GLU A 432 -5.04 -18.06 -9.10
N ASN A 433 -4.89 -16.74 -8.90
CA ASN A 433 -4.35 -15.80 -9.87
C ASN A 433 -2.82 -15.59 -9.76
N ASN A 434 -2.09 -16.48 -9.07
CA ASN A 434 -0.64 -16.40 -8.83
C ASN A 434 -0.17 -15.11 -8.16
N LYS A 435 -1.03 -14.48 -7.35
CA LYS A 435 -0.75 -13.25 -6.59
C LYS A 435 -0.49 -13.56 -5.12
N ILE A 436 0.47 -12.83 -4.54
CA ILE A 436 0.83 -12.95 -3.13
C ILE A 436 0.14 -11.84 -2.35
N ALA A 437 -0.77 -12.19 -1.44
CA ALA A 437 -1.57 -11.24 -0.67
C ALA A 437 -0.72 -10.18 0.06
N GLN A 438 0.43 -10.57 0.62
CA GLN A 438 1.32 -9.64 1.34
C GLN A 438 1.92 -8.53 0.45
N LEU A 439 2.00 -8.76 -0.87
CA LEU A 439 2.60 -7.82 -1.82
C LEU A 439 1.56 -7.04 -2.63
N CYS A 440 0.39 -7.65 -2.84
CA CYS A 440 -0.65 -7.12 -3.72
C CYS A 440 -1.77 -6.39 -3.00
N VAL A 441 -2.13 -6.79 -1.78
CA VAL A 441 -3.19 -6.10 -1.04
C VAL A 441 -2.70 -4.71 -0.64
N PRO A 442 -3.41 -3.63 -1.03
CA PRO A 442 -3.06 -2.27 -0.64
C PRO A 442 -2.87 -2.16 0.87
N ARG A 443 -1.80 -1.48 1.27
CA ARG A 443 -1.46 -1.20 2.67
C ARG A 443 -0.92 0.22 2.79
N PRO A 444 -0.98 0.81 3.99
CA PRO A 444 -0.33 2.08 4.25
C PRO A 444 1.16 1.96 3.96
N VAL A 445 1.72 2.96 3.29
CA VAL A 445 3.16 3.00 3.06
C VAL A 445 3.86 3.17 4.42
N GLU A 446 4.69 2.20 4.79
CA GLU A 446 5.45 2.27 6.04
C GLU A 446 6.37 3.49 6.02
N MET A 447 6.01 4.54 6.77
CA MET A 447 6.85 5.74 6.87
C MET A 447 8.18 5.46 7.61
N ARG A 448 8.30 4.30 8.27
CA ARG A 448 9.54 3.88 8.95
C ARG A 448 10.48 3.20 7.98
N ARG A 449 11.64 3.82 7.74
CA ARG A 449 12.73 3.22 6.94
C ARG A 449 13.20 1.92 7.59
N ALA A 450 13.04 0.80 6.88
CA ALA A 450 13.61 -0.47 7.30
C ALA A 450 15.14 -0.41 7.12
N ARG A 451 15.89 -0.68 8.20
CA ARG A 451 17.36 -0.81 8.16
C ARG A 451 17.74 -2.12 7.45
N GLY A 452 18.78 -2.07 6.62
CA GLY A 452 19.48 -3.27 6.14
C GLY A 452 18.84 -4.01 4.96
N LYS A 453 18.00 -3.37 4.14
CA LYS A 453 17.32 -4.03 3.01
C LYS A 453 17.70 -3.51 1.62
N ARG A 454 18.50 -2.45 1.53
CA ARG A 454 18.92 -1.87 0.25
C ARG A 454 20.35 -2.30 -0.10
N ALA A 455 20.53 -2.79 -1.32
CA ALA A 455 21.86 -2.94 -1.93
C ALA A 455 22.38 -1.58 -2.38
N LEU A 456 23.66 -1.30 -2.14
CA LEU A 456 24.29 -0.04 -2.53
C LEU A 456 24.43 0.02 -4.06
N GLY A 457 23.91 1.09 -4.66
CA GLY A 457 24.02 1.36 -6.08
C GLY A 457 25.20 2.28 -6.40
N PRO A 458 25.61 2.40 -7.67
CA PRO A 458 26.64 3.36 -8.09
C PRO A 458 26.32 4.81 -7.70
N GLU A 459 25.03 5.16 -7.69
CA GLU A 459 24.53 6.47 -7.27
C GLU A 459 24.85 6.82 -5.80
N ASP A 460 25.02 5.84 -4.93
CA ASP A 460 25.37 6.08 -3.52
C ASP A 460 26.84 6.49 -3.33
N PHE A 461 27.68 6.27 -4.35
CA PHE A 461 29.12 6.54 -4.31
C PHE A 461 29.55 7.76 -5.13
N GLU A 462 28.61 8.47 -5.74
CA GLU A 462 28.89 9.62 -6.62
C GLU A 462 29.74 10.69 -5.92
N VAL A 463 29.38 11.06 -4.69
CA VAL A 463 30.07 12.10 -3.91
C VAL A 463 31.52 11.70 -3.56
N PRO A 464 31.81 10.50 -3.01
CA PRO A 464 33.17 10.00 -2.88
C PRO A 464 34.01 10.09 -4.17
N TYR A 465 33.43 9.74 -5.32
CA TYR A 465 34.11 9.84 -6.61
C TYR A 465 34.40 11.29 -7.01
N ILE A 466 33.46 12.22 -6.76
CA ILE A 466 33.68 13.65 -6.96
C ILE A 466 34.81 14.17 -6.08
N PHE A 467 34.83 13.82 -4.79
CA PHE A 467 35.90 14.22 -3.87
C PHE A 467 37.26 13.69 -4.33
N PHE A 468 37.33 12.44 -4.78
CA PHE A 468 38.56 11.87 -5.32
C PHE A 468 39.03 12.60 -6.59
N GLY A 469 38.10 12.93 -7.49
CA GLY A 469 38.40 13.69 -8.70
C GLY A 469 38.92 15.10 -8.41
N VAL A 470 38.22 15.85 -7.55
CA VAL A 470 38.61 17.21 -7.13
C VAL A 470 39.93 17.19 -6.37
N GLY A 471 40.12 16.26 -5.44
CA GLY A 471 41.36 16.11 -4.68
C GLY A 471 42.57 15.81 -5.59
N SER A 472 42.37 14.98 -6.61
CA SER A 472 43.39 14.68 -7.62
C SER A 472 43.73 15.92 -8.45
N ALA A 473 42.73 16.67 -8.89
CA ALA A 473 42.92 17.90 -9.66
C ALA A 473 43.68 18.97 -8.85
N VAL A 474 43.28 19.22 -7.59
CA VAL A 474 43.95 20.15 -6.69
C VAL A 474 45.41 19.75 -6.46
N SER A 475 45.67 18.45 -6.25
CA SER A 475 47.04 17.95 -6.08
C SER A 475 47.91 18.20 -7.31
N LEU A 476 47.34 18.05 -8.51
CA LEU A 476 48.04 18.31 -9.76
C LEU A 476 48.38 19.80 -9.92
N VAL A 477 47.44 20.69 -9.59
CA VAL A 477 47.66 22.14 -9.58
C VAL A 477 48.76 22.53 -8.61
N ILE A 478 48.77 21.96 -7.39
CA ILE A 478 49.81 22.21 -6.39
C ILE A 478 51.19 21.74 -6.91
N LEU A 479 51.28 20.55 -7.49
CA LEU A 479 52.52 20.02 -8.06
C LEU A 479 53.05 20.90 -9.21
N CYS A 480 52.15 21.38 -10.08
CA CYS A 480 52.49 22.32 -11.15
C CYS A 480 53.02 23.65 -10.59
N ALA A 481 52.33 24.22 -9.59
CA ALA A 481 52.75 25.44 -8.92
C ALA A 481 54.12 25.27 -8.24
N GLU A 482 54.34 24.16 -7.55
CA GLU A 482 55.61 23.86 -6.90
C GLU A 482 56.75 23.74 -7.91
N LYS A 483 56.57 23.01 -9.01
CA LYS A 483 57.57 22.94 -10.08
C LYS A 483 57.86 24.30 -10.71
N MET A 484 56.84 25.15 -10.86
CA MET A 484 57.01 26.50 -11.40
C MET A 484 57.83 27.37 -10.44
N ILE A 485 57.52 27.35 -9.14
CA ILE A 485 58.26 28.05 -8.08
C ILE A 485 59.72 27.56 -8.03
N GLN A 486 59.95 26.24 -8.07
CA GLN A 486 61.30 25.68 -8.08
C GLN A 486 62.10 26.08 -9.33
N SER A 487 61.46 26.14 -10.50
CA SER A 487 62.10 26.58 -11.75
C SER A 487 62.52 28.05 -11.69
N VAL A 488 61.63 28.91 -11.19
CA VAL A 488 61.91 30.34 -11.00
C VAL A 488 63.01 30.55 -9.97
N SER A 489 62.97 29.85 -8.83
CA SER A 489 64.00 29.91 -7.79
C SER A 489 65.39 29.50 -8.31
N ARG A 490 65.46 28.47 -9.17
CA ARG A 490 66.74 28.07 -9.82
C ARG A 490 67.25 29.12 -10.79
N LYS A 491 66.36 29.72 -11.60
CA LYS A 491 66.75 30.79 -12.54
C LYS A 491 67.23 32.05 -11.83
N LEU A 492 66.72 32.34 -10.64
CA LEU A 492 67.12 33.48 -9.82
C LEU A 492 68.40 33.21 -8.98
N GLY A 493 69.05 32.04 -9.11
CA GLY A 493 70.28 31.72 -8.39
C GLY A 493 70.12 31.58 -6.88
N MET A 494 68.88 31.48 -6.37
CA MET A 494 68.62 31.28 -4.96
C MET A 494 68.92 29.82 -4.60
N LYS A 495 69.91 29.58 -3.73
CA LYS A 495 70.16 28.23 -3.21
C LYS A 495 68.92 27.74 -2.44
N PRO A 496 68.43 26.52 -2.70
CA PRO A 496 67.33 25.95 -1.91
C PRO A 496 67.78 25.79 -0.45
N GLY A 497 67.02 26.37 0.48
CA GLY A 497 67.25 26.30 1.94
C GLY A 497 66.63 25.07 2.59
#